data_AF-A0A166D0V2-F1
#
_entry.id   AF-A0A166D0V2-F1
#
_cell.length_a   1.000
_cell.length_b   1.000
_cell.length_c   1.000
_cell.angle_alpha   90.00
_cell.angle_beta   90.00
_cell.angle_gamma   90.00
#
_symmetry.space_group_name_H-M   'P 1'
#
loop_
_entity.id
_entity.type
_entity.pdbx_description
1 polymer ?
#
loop_
_entity_poly.entity_id
_entity_poly.type
_entity_poly.pdbx_seq_one_letter_code
_entity_poly.pdbx_strand_id
1 'polypeptide(L)'
;MYLHSKFPIQQRDLRLRSVAFAARNVILDFGSAWAQVQLFTHTNLQIYTRSEWYDTICLVDKNKRGFKIGIAFEFEEWVLAFPTMDFLICVYWRVDRESLPSSIQHDIYDDWLGFLGAVVSWVKIMKPKNDRGMLAITAVRHATMELSPAQLAEGRTPQRLFAGAGVYTVVEFFFLAGLSPSLTLYDLLHEGLATGSRLARLLVAFRQIAIHARLNIWNIIRRNLHGWLIAASVKDRLRYLREFYVYGKDISYVTPRQKVLLGSEWDLFEPSHLHVAMGYKNNLGYLIYGTEAWPALAEAAGLSVGTPDDPLSLYFRNVFAKGYPTPRSLCPTIYTELGLYIKKLGKIQTNTYFYRNTTGDKCSIWSIYDVDVPSLTRLTGTPREQQLLKEHISGSLHYNVGPLDFCGVARVVSSQGKGNHKIMVCELDPRLPDFYVDRRETSRVMMTLGTDTTLNSLPVSKQPTKRRRSINMHDEDTGPVISSSKLPSAVKRTKRKGADALLLADAEGDLVVQEL
;
A
#
# COMPACT_ATOMS: atom_id res chain seq x y z
N MET A 1 14.37 -5.39 -26.35
CA MET A 1 13.55 -5.44 -27.58
C MET A 1 12.56 -4.28 -27.52
N TYR A 2 13.01 -3.07 -27.88
CA TYR A 2 12.15 -1.89 -27.92
C TYR A 2 11.44 -1.89 -29.27
N LEU A 3 10.20 -2.37 -29.32
CA LEU A 3 9.34 -2.10 -30.47
C LEU A 3 9.13 -0.58 -30.50
N HIS A 4 9.74 0.08 -31.49
CA HIS A 4 9.40 1.44 -31.86
C HIS A 4 7.89 1.52 -32.02
N SER A 5 7.19 2.15 -31.06
CA SER A 5 5.78 2.47 -31.24
C SER A 5 5.70 3.41 -32.43
N LYS A 6 5.05 2.97 -33.52
CA LYS A 6 4.81 3.76 -34.75
C LYS A 6 3.85 4.94 -34.54
N PHE A 7 3.58 5.34 -33.29
CA PHE A 7 2.79 6.52 -32.96
C PHE A 7 3.73 7.68 -32.67
N PRO A 8 3.85 8.68 -33.56
CA PRO A 8 4.30 9.98 -33.14
C PRO A 8 3.19 10.54 -32.23
N ILE A 9 3.42 10.53 -30.92
CA ILE A 9 2.54 11.15 -29.89
C ILE A 9 2.26 12.64 -30.17
N GLN A 10 2.98 13.23 -31.12
CA GLN A 10 2.74 14.57 -31.66
C GLN A 10 1.44 14.70 -32.47
N GLN A 11 0.64 13.64 -32.62
CA GLN A 11 -0.71 13.76 -33.15
C GLN A 11 -1.53 14.70 -32.28
N ARG A 12 -1.85 15.87 -32.84
CA ARG A 12 -2.81 16.82 -32.30
C ARG A 12 -4.15 16.06 -32.20
N ASP A 13 -4.83 16.19 -31.05
CA ASP A 13 -6.19 15.66 -30.73
C ASP A 13 -6.29 14.44 -29.78
N LEU A 14 -5.20 13.92 -29.19
CA LEU A 14 -5.34 12.99 -28.07
C LEU A 14 -5.97 13.70 -26.86
N ARG A 15 -7.11 13.20 -26.38
CA ARG A 15 -7.82 13.73 -25.21
C ARG A 15 -8.00 12.61 -24.21
N LEU A 16 -7.58 12.83 -22.96
CA LEU A 16 -7.81 11.87 -21.89
C LEU A 16 -9.33 11.78 -21.64
N ARG A 17 -9.94 10.65 -22.01
CA ARG A 17 -11.38 10.38 -21.88
C ARG A 17 -11.70 9.69 -20.57
N SER A 18 -10.88 8.73 -20.17
CA SER A 18 -11.10 7.94 -18.96
C SER A 18 -9.77 7.43 -18.38
N VAL A 19 -9.84 7.01 -17.11
CA VAL A 19 -8.73 6.36 -16.41
C VAL A 19 -9.25 5.05 -15.82
N ALA A 20 -8.53 3.97 -16.11
CA ALA A 20 -8.76 2.68 -15.50
C ALA A 20 -7.53 2.26 -14.69
N PHE A 21 -7.74 1.32 -13.77
CA PHE A 21 -6.69 0.78 -12.94
C PHE A 21 -6.64 -0.73 -13.11
N ALA A 22 -5.43 -1.26 -13.08
CA ALA A 22 -5.20 -2.67 -12.81
C ALA A 22 -4.08 -2.75 -11.77
N ALA A 23 -3.82 -3.92 -11.20
CA ALA A 23 -2.86 -4.04 -10.12
C ALA A 23 -1.45 -3.53 -10.55
N ARG A 24 -1.01 -2.42 -9.93
CA ARG A 24 0.21 -1.65 -10.28
C ARG A 24 0.25 -1.02 -11.67
N ASN A 25 -0.90 -0.83 -12.31
CA ASN A 25 -0.98 -0.21 -13.62
C ASN A 25 -1.99 0.94 -13.58
N VAL A 26 -1.60 2.07 -14.15
CA VAL A 26 -2.51 3.16 -14.50
C VAL A 26 -2.75 3.07 -15.99
N ILE A 27 -4.01 2.97 -16.39
CA ILE A 27 -4.42 2.85 -17.79
C ILE A 27 -5.14 4.14 -18.18
N LEU A 28 -4.60 4.84 -19.17
CA LEU A 28 -5.11 6.12 -19.66
C LEU A 28 -5.73 5.91 -21.04
N ASP A 29 -7.00 6.26 -21.17
CA ASP A 29 -7.74 6.20 -22.42
C ASP A 29 -7.69 7.57 -23.12
N PHE A 30 -7.03 7.64 -24.26
CA PHE A 30 -6.98 8.83 -25.10
C PHE A 30 -7.94 8.77 -26.30
N GLY A 31 -8.88 7.82 -26.29
CA GLY A 31 -9.84 7.58 -27.36
C GLY A 31 -9.29 6.72 -28.49
N SER A 32 -8.39 7.30 -29.29
CA SER A 32 -7.74 6.59 -30.41
C SER A 32 -6.49 5.80 -30.00
N ALA A 33 -6.06 5.95 -28.75
CA ALA A 33 -4.90 5.30 -28.20
C ALA A 33 -5.09 5.05 -26.70
N TRP A 34 -4.46 3.99 -26.21
CA TRP A 34 -4.44 3.61 -24.81
C TRP A 34 -3.00 3.59 -24.32
N ALA A 35 -2.75 4.18 -23.15
CA ALA A 35 -1.46 4.12 -22.48
C ALA A 35 -1.57 3.32 -21.18
N GLN A 36 -0.76 2.28 -21.01
CA GLN A 36 -0.58 1.60 -19.73
C GLN A 36 0.75 2.02 -19.12
N VAL A 37 0.70 2.61 -17.94
CA VAL A 37 1.87 2.95 -17.13
C VAL A 37 1.97 1.96 -15.97
N GLN A 38 2.95 1.06 -16.05
CA GLN A 38 3.24 0.09 -15.02
C GLN A 38 4.15 0.70 -13.95
N LEU A 39 3.62 0.83 -12.74
CA LEU A 39 4.30 1.36 -11.57
C LEU A 39 5.08 0.22 -10.89
N PHE A 40 6.40 0.17 -11.08
CA PHE A 40 7.23 -0.75 -10.30
C PHE A 40 7.60 -0.11 -8.94
N THR A 41 8.79 -0.40 -8.43
CA THR A 41 9.30 0.21 -7.20
C THR A 41 9.58 1.68 -7.42
N HIS A 42 9.37 2.48 -6.38
CA HIS A 42 9.77 3.90 -6.35
C HIS A 42 9.24 4.73 -7.54
N THR A 43 7.98 4.50 -7.93
CA THR A 43 7.28 5.36 -8.89
C THR A 43 5.95 5.78 -8.29
N ASN A 44 5.63 7.07 -8.40
CA ASN A 44 4.36 7.64 -7.94
C ASN A 44 3.64 8.35 -9.09
N LEU A 45 2.37 8.66 -8.88
CA LEU A 45 1.61 9.59 -9.72
C LEU A 45 1.45 10.91 -8.97
N GLN A 46 1.74 12.02 -9.63
CA GLN A 46 1.50 13.38 -9.13
C GLN A 46 0.91 14.22 -10.25
N ILE A 47 0.03 15.15 -9.89
CA ILE A 47 -0.53 16.13 -10.82
C ILE A 47 -0.02 17.50 -10.40
N TYR A 48 0.61 18.21 -11.33
CA TYR A 48 1.18 19.53 -11.14
C TYR A 48 0.36 20.56 -11.90
N THR A 49 0.20 21.77 -11.36
CA THR A 49 -0.17 22.95 -12.16
C THR A 49 0.93 23.25 -13.18
N ARG A 50 0.61 23.99 -14.25
CA ARG A 50 1.65 24.51 -15.16
C ARG A 50 2.75 25.29 -14.43
N SER A 51 2.39 26.15 -13.47
CA SER A 51 3.39 26.93 -12.72
C SER A 51 4.30 26.04 -11.89
N GLU A 52 3.77 25.05 -11.17
CA GLU A 52 4.60 24.07 -10.46
C GLU A 52 5.51 23.28 -11.41
N TRP A 53 5.04 23.00 -12.63
CA TRP A 53 5.84 22.28 -13.61
C TRP A 53 6.97 23.14 -14.20
N TYR A 54 6.64 24.30 -14.78
CA TYR A 54 7.58 25.13 -15.52
C TYR A 54 8.43 26.04 -14.62
N ASP A 55 7.85 26.60 -13.57
CA ASP A 55 8.54 27.54 -12.69
C ASP A 55 9.27 26.82 -11.56
N THR A 56 9.23 25.49 -11.52
CA THR A 56 9.88 24.70 -10.47
C THR A 56 10.47 23.41 -10.99
N ILE A 57 9.65 22.42 -11.39
CA ILE A 57 10.17 21.10 -11.78
C ILE A 57 11.18 21.23 -12.92
N CYS A 58 10.87 21.98 -13.98
CA CYS A 58 11.71 22.13 -15.16
C CYS A 58 13.00 22.93 -14.91
N LEU A 59 13.01 23.83 -13.92
CA LEU A 59 14.17 24.67 -13.60
C LEU A 59 15.21 23.94 -12.73
N VAL A 60 14.83 22.83 -12.09
CA VAL A 60 15.71 22.06 -11.21
C VAL A 60 16.26 20.84 -11.94
N ASP A 61 17.60 20.73 -11.99
CA ASP A 61 18.28 19.55 -12.55
C ASP A 61 17.78 18.24 -11.93
N LYS A 62 17.65 17.20 -12.76
CA LYS A 62 17.11 15.89 -12.34
C LYS A 62 17.86 15.26 -11.17
N ASN A 63 19.15 15.54 -11.01
CA ASN A 63 19.96 14.98 -9.92
C ASN A 63 19.80 15.77 -8.61
N LYS A 64 19.30 17.01 -8.69
CA LYS A 64 19.06 17.89 -7.55
C LYS A 64 17.60 17.96 -7.12
N ARG A 65 16.68 17.51 -7.97
CA ARG A 65 15.22 17.53 -7.72
C ARG A 65 14.77 16.56 -6.63
N GLY A 66 15.58 15.55 -6.34
CA GLY A 66 15.26 14.44 -5.42
C GLY A 66 14.46 13.30 -6.06
N PHE A 67 14.07 13.45 -7.32
CA PHE A 67 13.41 12.43 -8.13
C PHE A 67 13.60 12.74 -9.62
N LYS A 68 13.37 11.75 -10.47
CA LYS A 68 13.37 11.85 -11.93
C LYS A 68 11.93 11.77 -12.45
N ILE A 69 11.69 12.13 -13.70
CA ILE A 69 10.38 12.01 -14.35
C ILE A 69 10.46 10.85 -15.34
N GLY A 70 9.73 9.76 -15.07
CA GLY A 70 9.68 8.62 -15.99
C GLY A 70 8.90 8.95 -17.24
N ILE A 71 7.70 9.51 -17.06
CA ILE A 71 6.86 10.03 -18.13
C ILE A 71 5.97 11.15 -17.57
N ALA A 72 5.58 12.10 -18.42
CA ALA A 72 4.61 13.14 -18.10
C ALA A 72 3.68 13.38 -19.29
N PHE A 73 2.43 13.70 -18.99
CA PHE A 73 1.39 14.08 -19.94
C PHE A 73 0.98 15.51 -19.62
N GLU A 74 1.26 16.41 -20.56
CA GLU A 74 0.89 17.82 -20.44
C GLU A 74 -0.51 18.02 -21.01
N PHE A 75 -1.39 18.60 -20.19
CA PHE A 75 -2.71 19.10 -20.55
C PHE A 75 -2.70 20.63 -20.49
N GLU A 76 -3.83 21.25 -20.82
CA GLU A 76 -3.97 22.71 -20.87
C GLU A 76 -3.50 23.37 -19.56
N GLU A 77 -4.07 22.99 -18.43
CA GLU A 77 -3.78 23.59 -17.11
C GLU A 77 -2.87 22.74 -16.22
N TRP A 78 -2.75 21.44 -16.52
CA TRP A 78 -2.20 20.44 -15.60
C TRP A 78 -1.17 19.55 -16.28
N VAL A 79 -0.20 19.07 -15.50
CA VAL A 79 0.75 18.05 -15.94
C VAL A 79 0.59 16.82 -15.06
N LEU A 80 0.12 15.72 -15.64
CA LEU A 80 0.11 14.41 -14.99
C LEU A 80 1.49 13.79 -15.17
N ALA A 81 2.26 13.66 -14.10
CA ALA A 81 3.59 13.06 -14.17
C ALA A 81 3.71 11.80 -13.32
N PHE A 82 4.67 10.97 -13.72
CA PHE A 82 5.06 9.76 -13.00
C PHE A 82 6.51 9.92 -12.50
N PRO A 83 6.72 10.61 -11.36
CA PRO A 83 8.00 10.67 -10.70
C PRO A 83 8.55 9.29 -10.36
N THR A 84 9.85 9.10 -10.54
CA THR A 84 10.56 7.86 -10.24
C THR A 84 11.95 8.13 -9.68
N MET A 85 12.47 7.25 -8.83
CA MET A 85 13.88 7.35 -8.37
C MET A 85 14.87 6.79 -9.39
N ASP A 86 14.52 5.68 -10.00
CA ASP A 86 15.44 4.76 -10.66
C ASP A 86 15.02 4.40 -12.10
N PHE A 87 13.92 4.98 -12.60
CA PHE A 87 13.33 4.63 -13.89
C PHE A 87 12.86 3.18 -13.98
N LEU A 88 12.56 2.55 -12.83
CA LEU A 88 11.79 1.31 -12.81
C LEU A 88 10.32 1.66 -13.07
N ILE A 89 10.02 1.90 -14.34
CA ILE A 89 8.69 2.15 -14.89
C ILE A 89 8.63 1.50 -16.28
N CYS A 90 7.46 0.99 -16.69
CA CYS A 90 7.23 0.58 -18.07
C CYS A 90 5.99 1.28 -18.63
N VAL A 91 6.07 1.70 -19.90
CA VAL A 91 4.97 2.38 -20.58
C VAL A 91 4.68 1.64 -21.87
N TYR A 92 3.41 1.27 -22.05
CA TYR A 92 2.90 0.63 -23.26
C TYR A 92 1.86 1.53 -23.92
N TRP A 93 1.89 1.55 -25.25
CA TRP A 93 0.89 2.22 -26.08
C TRP A 93 0.23 1.22 -27.02
N ARG A 94 -1.10 1.27 -27.12
CA ARG A 94 -1.91 0.40 -27.97
C ARG A 94 -3.08 1.15 -28.59
N VAL A 95 -3.66 0.58 -29.64
CA VAL A 95 -4.86 1.13 -30.29
C VAL A 95 -6.14 0.73 -29.55
N ASP A 96 -6.11 -0.44 -28.91
CA ASP A 96 -7.20 -1.03 -28.15
C ASP A 96 -6.74 -1.36 -26.72
N ARG A 97 -7.70 -1.45 -25.80
CA ARG A 97 -7.43 -1.74 -24.39
C ARG A 97 -7.01 -3.20 -24.20
N GLU A 98 -7.58 -4.11 -24.99
CA GLU A 98 -7.45 -5.55 -24.87
C GLU A 98 -6.03 -6.04 -25.22
N SER A 99 -5.30 -5.30 -26.05
CA SER A 99 -3.91 -5.57 -26.43
C SER A 99 -2.87 -4.98 -25.47
N LEU A 100 -3.32 -4.27 -24.42
CA LEU A 100 -2.45 -3.86 -23.32
C LEU A 100 -2.01 -5.08 -22.48
N PRO A 101 -0.75 -5.15 -22.01
CA PRO A 101 -0.29 -6.29 -21.20
C PRO A 101 -1.13 -6.62 -19.96
N SER A 102 -1.73 -5.63 -19.30
CA SER A 102 -2.54 -5.86 -18.09
C SER A 102 -3.95 -6.36 -18.35
N SER A 103 -4.40 -6.48 -19.61
CA SER A 103 -5.78 -6.86 -19.95
C SER A 103 -6.19 -8.26 -19.47
N ILE A 104 -5.23 -9.09 -19.09
CA ILE A 104 -5.43 -10.48 -18.65
C ILE A 104 -5.57 -10.57 -17.12
N GLN A 105 -5.22 -9.53 -16.37
CA GLN A 105 -5.24 -9.59 -14.91
C GLN A 105 -6.67 -9.47 -14.37
N HIS A 106 -7.06 -10.41 -13.52
CA HIS A 106 -8.30 -10.32 -12.76
C HIS A 106 -8.11 -9.36 -11.57
N ASP A 107 -8.94 -8.33 -11.47
CA ASP A 107 -9.00 -7.49 -10.28
C ASP A 107 -9.66 -8.30 -9.15
N ILE A 108 -8.96 -8.53 -8.05
CA ILE A 108 -9.48 -9.35 -6.95
C ILE A 108 -10.71 -8.75 -6.24
N TYR A 109 -10.89 -7.43 -6.35
CA TYR A 109 -12.04 -6.74 -5.80
C TYR A 109 -13.25 -6.87 -6.74
N ASP A 110 -13.07 -6.57 -8.04
CA ASP A 110 -14.16 -6.53 -9.02
C ASP A 110 -14.46 -7.88 -9.70
N ASP A 111 -13.44 -8.71 -9.96
CA ASP A 111 -13.53 -10.01 -10.64
C ASP A 111 -13.00 -11.16 -9.77
N TRP A 112 -13.66 -11.36 -8.63
CA TRP A 112 -13.32 -12.40 -7.68
C TRP A 112 -13.41 -13.81 -8.26
N LEU A 113 -14.44 -14.11 -9.08
CA LEU A 113 -14.64 -15.45 -9.65
C LEU A 113 -13.60 -15.77 -10.72
N GLY A 114 -13.27 -14.82 -11.60
CA GLY A 114 -12.19 -14.97 -12.57
C GLY A 114 -10.86 -15.22 -11.88
N PHE A 115 -10.55 -14.44 -10.82
CA PHE A 115 -9.38 -14.67 -9.99
C PHE A 115 -9.34 -16.09 -9.38
N LEU A 116 -10.43 -16.58 -8.80
CA LEU A 116 -10.49 -17.94 -8.26
C LEU A 116 -10.28 -19.01 -9.34
N GLY A 117 -10.83 -18.81 -10.54
CA GLY A 117 -10.59 -19.70 -11.69
C GLY A 117 -9.12 -19.75 -12.10
N ALA A 118 -8.45 -18.60 -12.10
CA ALA A 118 -7.01 -18.51 -12.37
C ALA A 118 -6.18 -19.20 -11.27
N VAL A 119 -6.58 -19.09 -9.99
CA VAL A 119 -5.95 -19.82 -8.89
C VAL A 119 -6.11 -21.33 -9.05
N VAL A 120 -7.30 -21.82 -9.40
CA VAL A 120 -7.52 -23.25 -9.65
C VAL A 120 -6.63 -23.76 -10.78
N SER A 121 -6.48 -22.99 -11.85
CA SER A 121 -5.60 -23.33 -12.97
C SER A 121 -4.14 -23.41 -12.51
N TRP A 122 -3.68 -22.43 -11.73
CA TRP A 122 -2.35 -22.45 -11.11
C TRP A 122 -2.15 -23.67 -10.20
N VAL A 123 -3.11 -23.99 -9.32
CA VAL A 123 -3.00 -25.16 -8.43
C VAL A 123 -2.90 -26.48 -9.22
N LYS A 124 -3.62 -26.61 -10.34
CA LYS A 124 -3.58 -27.83 -11.18
C LYS A 124 -2.22 -28.07 -11.84
N ILE A 125 -1.48 -27.01 -12.16
CA ILE A 125 -0.15 -27.14 -12.81
C ILE A 125 0.97 -27.35 -11.79
N MET A 126 0.78 -26.94 -10.53
CA MET A 126 1.73 -27.21 -9.46
C MET A 126 1.72 -28.70 -9.14
N LYS A 127 2.86 -29.37 -9.37
CA LYS A 127 3.02 -30.81 -9.15
C LYS A 127 3.70 -31.02 -7.79
N PRO A 128 3.21 -31.95 -6.95
CA PRO A 128 3.81 -32.27 -5.64
C PRO A 128 5.32 -32.46 -5.61
N LYS A 129 5.93 -32.99 -6.69
CA LYS A 129 7.37 -33.22 -6.79
C LYS A 129 8.19 -31.94 -6.98
N ASN A 130 7.60 -30.90 -7.58
CA ASN A 130 8.26 -29.62 -7.83
C ASN A 130 8.18 -28.67 -6.62
N ASP A 131 7.37 -29.02 -5.61
CA ASP A 131 6.97 -28.10 -4.53
C ASP A 131 7.66 -28.40 -3.20
N ARG A 132 8.41 -29.50 -3.10
CA ARG A 132 9.07 -29.92 -1.86
C ARG A 132 10.19 -28.96 -1.49
N GLY A 133 9.93 -28.15 -0.45
CA GLY A 133 10.90 -27.22 0.13
C GLY A 133 10.80 -25.78 -0.37
N MET A 134 9.98 -25.49 -1.38
CA MET A 134 9.70 -24.11 -1.75
C MET A 134 8.76 -23.49 -0.72
N LEU A 135 9.12 -22.34 -0.16
CA LEU A 135 8.25 -21.60 0.74
C LEU A 135 7.00 -21.09 0.00
N ALA A 136 5.82 -21.27 0.59
CA ALA A 136 4.55 -20.84 0.03
C ALA A 136 4.53 -19.34 -0.26
N ILE A 137 5.10 -18.53 0.63
CA ILE A 137 5.18 -17.07 0.46
C ILE A 137 5.96 -16.67 -0.80
N THR A 138 7.02 -17.43 -1.12
CA THR A 138 7.82 -17.24 -2.33
C THR A 138 7.01 -17.69 -3.55
N ALA A 139 6.45 -18.90 -3.52
CA ALA A 139 5.63 -19.42 -4.61
C ALA A 139 4.47 -18.48 -5.00
N VAL A 140 3.70 -17.99 -4.02
CA VAL A 140 2.58 -17.06 -4.23
C VAL A 140 3.04 -15.76 -4.87
N ARG A 141 4.15 -15.18 -4.41
CA ARG A 141 4.72 -13.95 -4.99
C ARG A 141 5.15 -14.14 -6.45
N HIS A 142 5.57 -15.35 -6.82
CA HIS A 142 6.01 -15.67 -8.17
C HIS A 142 4.94 -16.34 -9.04
N ALA A 143 3.76 -16.66 -8.51
CA ALA A 143 2.72 -17.34 -9.25
C ALA A 143 2.29 -16.50 -10.46
N THR A 144 2.17 -17.15 -11.61
CA THR A 144 1.75 -16.56 -12.87
C THR A 144 0.49 -17.23 -13.38
N MET A 145 -0.34 -16.46 -14.08
CA MET A 145 -1.47 -16.99 -14.83
C MET A 145 -0.96 -17.79 -16.02
N GLU A 146 -1.59 -18.93 -16.27
CA GLU A 146 -1.36 -19.71 -17.48
C GLU A 146 -1.98 -18.99 -18.68
N LEU A 147 -1.26 -18.98 -19.79
CA LEU A 147 -1.76 -18.44 -21.06
C LEU A 147 -2.17 -19.59 -21.97
N SER A 148 -3.24 -19.41 -22.71
CA SER A 148 -3.61 -20.33 -23.79
C SER A 148 -2.57 -20.28 -24.93
N PRO A 149 -2.44 -21.34 -25.74
CA PRO A 149 -1.58 -21.32 -26.92
C PRO A 149 -1.89 -20.15 -27.88
N ALA A 150 -3.17 -19.75 -28.01
CA ALA A 150 -3.58 -18.61 -28.82
C ALA A 150 -3.04 -17.27 -28.24
N GLN A 151 -3.14 -17.09 -26.92
CA GLN A 151 -2.59 -15.90 -26.24
C GLN A 151 -1.07 -15.81 -26.39
N LEU A 152 -0.36 -16.93 -26.33
CA LEU A 152 1.07 -16.99 -26.58
C LEU A 152 1.41 -16.66 -28.04
N ALA A 153 0.62 -17.15 -29.00
CA ALA A 153 0.77 -16.85 -30.43
C ALA A 153 0.53 -15.37 -30.75
N GLU A 154 -0.35 -14.70 -29.99
CA GLU A 154 -0.55 -13.23 -30.02
C GLU A 154 0.60 -12.45 -29.37
N GLY A 155 1.62 -13.13 -28.84
CA GLY A 155 2.77 -12.51 -28.17
C GLY A 155 2.46 -12.00 -26.76
N ARG A 156 1.38 -12.46 -26.12
CA ARG A 156 1.08 -12.10 -24.73
C ARG A 156 2.07 -12.75 -23.78
N THR A 157 2.39 -12.05 -22.69
CA THR A 157 3.31 -12.53 -21.65
C THR A 157 2.55 -12.95 -20.40
N PRO A 158 2.97 -14.04 -19.72
CA PRO A 158 2.33 -14.48 -18.48
C PRO A 158 2.31 -13.35 -17.45
N GLN A 159 1.13 -13.09 -16.89
CA GLN A 159 0.93 -12.07 -15.86
C GLN A 159 1.03 -12.70 -14.47
N ARG A 160 1.32 -11.89 -13.45
CA ARG A 160 1.29 -12.35 -12.05
C ARG A 160 -0.14 -12.70 -11.66
N LEU A 161 -0.33 -13.86 -11.04
CA LEU A 161 -1.62 -14.28 -10.50
C LEU A 161 -2.02 -13.39 -9.32
N PHE A 162 -1.10 -13.18 -8.38
CA PHE A 162 -1.27 -12.26 -7.26
C PHE A 162 -0.75 -10.86 -7.63
N ALA A 163 -1.28 -10.30 -8.72
CA ALA A 163 -0.88 -8.99 -9.19
C ALA A 163 -1.09 -7.94 -8.09
N GLY A 164 -0.13 -7.03 -7.90
CA GLY A 164 -0.16 -6.07 -6.79
C GLY A 164 0.52 -6.57 -5.51
N ALA A 165 0.58 -7.88 -5.26
CA ALA A 165 1.23 -8.43 -4.07
C ALA A 165 2.75 -8.22 -4.10
N GLY A 166 3.24 -7.27 -3.31
CA GLY A 166 4.67 -7.02 -3.10
C GLY A 166 5.24 -7.86 -1.96
N VAL A 167 6.51 -7.64 -1.65
CA VAL A 167 7.17 -8.28 -0.50
C VAL A 167 6.42 -7.97 0.80
N TYR A 168 6.04 -6.71 1.02
CA TYR A 168 5.26 -6.36 2.21
C TYR A 168 3.83 -6.91 2.14
N THR A 169 3.17 -6.83 0.98
CA THR A 169 1.76 -7.24 0.85
C THR A 169 1.58 -8.72 1.12
N VAL A 170 2.47 -9.57 0.58
CA VAL A 170 2.39 -11.02 0.78
C VAL A 170 2.59 -11.38 2.25
N VAL A 171 3.53 -10.71 2.92
CA VAL A 171 3.75 -10.87 4.37
C VAL A 171 2.50 -10.51 5.17
N GLU A 172 1.85 -9.39 4.82
CA GLU A 172 0.64 -8.92 5.51
C GLU A 172 -0.54 -9.88 5.35
N PHE A 173 -0.82 -10.40 4.14
CA PHE A 173 -1.92 -11.36 4.00
C PHE A 173 -1.59 -12.76 4.53
N PHE A 174 -0.31 -13.16 4.61
CA PHE A 174 0.06 -14.37 5.36
C PHE A 174 -0.23 -14.22 6.85
N PHE A 175 0.07 -13.05 7.42
CA PHE A 175 -0.32 -12.74 8.80
C PHE A 175 -1.84 -12.78 8.99
N LEU A 176 -2.61 -12.14 8.10
CA LEU A 176 -4.08 -12.12 8.21
C LEU A 176 -4.70 -13.50 8.03
N ALA A 177 -4.13 -14.32 7.15
CA ALA A 177 -4.52 -15.72 6.99
C ALA A 177 -4.08 -16.60 8.18
N GLY A 178 -3.26 -16.07 9.10
CA GLY A 178 -2.72 -16.81 10.23
C GLY A 178 -1.76 -17.91 9.81
N LEU A 179 -0.98 -17.72 8.75
CA LEU A 179 -0.10 -18.75 8.19
C LEU A 179 1.37 -18.50 8.56
N SER A 180 2.07 -19.58 8.89
CA SER A 180 3.50 -19.53 9.21
C SER A 180 4.34 -19.10 7.99
N PRO A 181 5.39 -18.28 8.17
CA PRO A 181 6.33 -17.99 7.09
C PRO A 181 7.15 -19.21 6.65
N SER A 182 7.22 -20.27 7.48
CA SER A 182 7.88 -21.54 7.14
C SER A 182 7.00 -22.49 6.32
N LEU A 183 5.72 -22.15 6.10
CA LEU A 183 4.78 -22.99 5.36
C LEU A 183 5.33 -23.26 3.95
N THR A 184 5.47 -24.52 3.57
CA THR A 184 5.88 -24.88 2.21
C THR A 184 4.71 -24.76 1.24
N LEU A 185 5.00 -24.61 -0.05
CA LEU A 185 3.95 -24.62 -1.08
C LEU A 185 3.20 -25.96 -1.05
N TYR A 186 3.92 -27.06 -0.88
CA TYR A 186 3.31 -28.37 -0.71
C TYR A 186 2.32 -28.35 0.46
N ASP A 187 2.69 -27.76 1.60
CA ASP A 187 1.79 -27.75 2.75
C ASP A 187 0.57 -26.82 2.55
N LEU A 188 0.75 -25.72 1.81
CA LEU A 188 -0.35 -24.82 1.45
C LEU A 188 -1.37 -25.48 0.52
N LEU A 189 -0.91 -26.29 -0.44
CA LEU A 189 -1.75 -26.87 -1.49
C LEU A 189 -2.18 -28.32 -1.22
N HIS A 190 -1.40 -29.06 -0.44
CA HIS A 190 -1.45 -30.53 -0.38
C HIS A 190 -1.32 -31.13 1.03
N GLU A 191 -1.02 -30.38 2.11
CA GLU A 191 -0.94 -31.01 3.44
C GLU A 191 -2.28 -31.67 3.81
N GLY A 192 -2.21 -32.96 4.16
CA GLY A 192 -3.39 -33.77 4.46
C GLY A 192 -4.27 -34.10 3.25
N LEU A 193 -3.76 -33.99 2.03
CA LEU A 193 -4.35 -34.42 0.74
C LEU A 193 -5.72 -33.87 0.32
N ALA A 194 -6.30 -32.93 1.07
CA ALA A 194 -6.65 -31.62 0.54
C ALA A 194 -7.23 -30.77 1.67
N THR A 195 -6.56 -29.72 2.09
CA THR A 195 -7.15 -28.72 2.98
C THR A 195 -7.26 -27.42 2.21
N GLY A 196 -8.42 -27.23 1.56
CA GLY A 196 -8.74 -25.95 0.92
C GLY A 196 -8.73 -24.77 1.89
N SER A 197 -8.73 -25.02 3.20
CA SER A 197 -8.80 -24.01 4.27
C SER A 197 -7.63 -23.03 4.26
N ARG A 198 -6.36 -23.49 4.22
CA ARG A 198 -5.20 -22.58 4.26
C ARG A 198 -5.14 -21.69 3.01
N LEU A 199 -5.32 -22.29 1.84
CA LEU A 199 -5.39 -21.55 0.59
C LEU A 199 -6.59 -20.58 0.61
N ALA A 200 -7.78 -21.03 0.99
CA ALA A 200 -8.96 -20.16 1.08
C ALA A 200 -8.74 -18.96 2.01
N ARG A 201 -8.19 -19.17 3.21
CA ARG A 201 -7.82 -18.08 4.12
C ARG A 201 -6.82 -17.12 3.49
N LEU A 202 -5.82 -17.63 2.79
CA LEU A 202 -4.84 -16.80 2.09
C LEU A 202 -5.51 -15.92 1.01
N LEU A 203 -6.41 -16.49 0.21
CA LEU A 203 -7.10 -15.76 -0.86
C LEU A 203 -8.07 -14.72 -0.28
N VAL A 204 -8.83 -15.07 0.77
CA VAL A 204 -9.71 -14.13 1.47
C VAL A 204 -8.89 -13.02 2.13
N ALA A 205 -7.73 -13.34 2.72
CA ALA A 205 -6.82 -12.34 3.28
C ALA A 205 -6.29 -11.38 2.21
N PHE A 206 -5.97 -11.87 1.01
CA PHE A 206 -5.57 -10.99 -0.08
C PHE A 206 -6.73 -10.09 -0.53
N ARG A 207 -7.95 -10.63 -0.65
CA ARG A 207 -9.16 -9.85 -0.94
C ARG A 207 -9.43 -8.79 0.14
N GLN A 208 -9.24 -9.14 1.41
CA GLN A 208 -9.38 -8.22 2.54
C GLN A 208 -8.43 -7.02 2.44
N ILE A 209 -7.18 -7.25 2.04
CA ILE A 209 -6.21 -6.16 1.78
C ILE A 209 -6.68 -5.31 0.60
N ALA A 210 -7.16 -5.91 -0.48
CA ALA A 210 -7.65 -5.16 -1.64
C ALA A 210 -8.87 -4.29 -1.31
N ILE A 211 -9.84 -4.83 -0.55
CA ILE A 211 -11.00 -4.08 -0.05
C ILE A 211 -10.54 -2.92 0.84
N HIS A 212 -9.61 -3.17 1.78
CA HIS A 212 -9.07 -2.12 2.65
C HIS A 212 -8.37 -1.03 1.84
N ALA A 213 -7.56 -1.42 0.85
CA ALA A 213 -6.89 -0.48 -0.04
C ALA A 213 -7.92 0.35 -0.82
N ARG A 214 -8.96 -0.27 -1.40
CA ARG A 214 -9.98 0.42 -2.19
C ARG A 214 -10.79 1.42 -1.36
N LEU A 215 -11.23 1.01 -0.17
CA LEU A 215 -12.19 1.78 0.63
C LEU A 215 -11.53 2.76 1.61
N ASN A 216 -10.36 2.42 2.15
CA ASN A 216 -9.79 3.15 3.29
C ASN A 216 -8.55 3.99 2.94
N ILE A 217 -7.79 3.64 1.89
CA ILE A 217 -6.54 4.35 1.58
C ILE A 217 -6.79 5.82 1.23
N TRP A 218 -7.93 6.12 0.62
CA TRP A 218 -8.27 7.49 0.22
C TRP A 218 -8.38 8.42 1.43
N ASN A 219 -8.91 7.94 2.55
CA ASN A 219 -8.98 8.72 3.79
C ASN A 219 -7.60 9.08 4.35
N ILE A 220 -6.57 8.28 4.03
CA ILE A 220 -5.19 8.53 4.41
C ILE A 220 -4.55 9.53 3.44
N ILE A 221 -4.72 9.33 2.13
CA ILE A 221 -4.15 10.18 1.08
C ILE A 221 -4.75 11.59 1.16
N ARG A 222 -6.08 11.71 1.21
CA ARG A 222 -6.81 12.99 1.18
C ARG A 222 -6.37 13.98 2.25
N ARG A 223 -5.99 13.49 3.43
CA ARG A 223 -5.51 14.34 4.55
C ARG A 223 -4.16 14.99 4.29
N ASN A 224 -3.41 14.46 3.33
CA ASN A 224 -2.09 14.91 2.94
C ASN A 224 -2.10 15.53 1.53
N LEU A 225 -3.27 15.75 0.92
CA LEU A 225 -3.39 16.43 -0.36
C LEU A 225 -3.36 17.96 -0.17
N HIS A 226 -2.51 18.62 -0.93
CA HIS A 226 -2.43 20.07 -1.05
C HIS A 226 -2.61 20.43 -2.53
N GLY A 227 -3.83 20.83 -2.89
CA GLY A 227 -4.25 20.80 -4.29
C GLY A 227 -4.25 19.35 -4.77
N TRP A 228 -3.50 19.05 -5.82
CA TRP A 228 -3.34 17.70 -6.35
C TRP A 228 -2.06 17.00 -5.92
N LEU A 229 -1.21 17.68 -5.16
CA LEU A 229 0.05 17.12 -4.68
C LEU A 229 -0.14 16.41 -3.35
N ILE A 230 0.44 15.23 -3.22
CA ILE A 230 0.60 14.59 -1.91
C ILE A 230 1.79 15.27 -1.23
N ALA A 231 1.56 15.85 -0.04
CA ALA A 231 2.61 16.35 0.82
C ALA A 231 2.43 15.83 2.25
N ALA A 232 3.21 14.81 2.62
CA ALA A 232 3.12 14.17 3.93
C ALA A 232 4.28 14.57 4.84
N SER A 233 4.01 14.79 6.12
CA SER A 233 5.07 14.96 7.13
C SER A 233 5.64 13.61 7.59
N VAL A 234 6.78 13.64 8.28
CA VAL A 234 7.34 12.45 8.96
C VAL A 234 6.31 11.84 9.92
N LYS A 235 5.52 12.68 10.63
CA LYS A 235 4.47 12.22 11.54
C LYS A 235 3.35 11.50 10.79
N ASP A 236 3.00 11.93 9.59
CA ASP A 236 1.95 11.30 8.78
C ASP A 236 2.43 9.97 8.19
N ARG A 237 3.68 9.91 7.72
CA ARG A 237 4.36 8.67 7.32
C ARG A 237 4.42 7.65 8.48
N LEU A 238 4.84 8.08 9.67
CA LEU A 238 4.85 7.22 10.87
C LEU A 238 3.44 6.77 11.28
N ARG A 239 2.41 7.59 11.04
CA ARG A 239 1.02 7.20 11.29
C ARG A 239 0.55 6.13 10.32
N TYR A 240 0.97 6.19 9.06
CA TYR A 240 0.68 5.18 8.05
C TYR A 240 1.22 3.79 8.44
N LEU A 241 2.27 3.70 9.26
CA LEU A 241 2.77 2.42 9.79
C LEU A 241 1.73 1.64 10.60
N ARG A 242 0.65 2.30 11.04
CA ARG A 242 -0.48 1.65 11.72
C ARG A 242 -1.33 0.79 10.79
N GLU A 243 -1.21 0.98 9.47
CA GLU A 243 -1.90 0.19 8.46
C GLU A 243 -1.25 -1.18 8.21
N PHE A 244 -0.02 -1.38 8.68
CA PHE A 244 0.67 -2.67 8.63
C PHE A 244 0.44 -3.44 9.91
N TYR A 245 0.26 -4.75 9.81
CA TYR A 245 0.14 -5.62 10.96
C TYR A 245 1.52 -6.06 11.45
N VAL A 246 2.44 -6.44 10.56
CA VAL A 246 3.75 -7.02 10.94
C VAL A 246 4.95 -6.46 10.17
N TYR A 247 4.78 -6.01 8.92
CA TYR A 247 5.90 -5.68 8.06
C TYR A 247 6.70 -4.48 8.56
N GLY A 248 7.99 -4.71 8.81
CA GLY A 248 8.94 -3.71 9.28
C GLY A 248 8.55 -3.03 10.59
N LYS A 249 7.82 -3.73 11.46
CA LYS A 249 7.48 -3.27 12.80
C LYS A 249 8.37 -3.99 13.80
N ASP A 250 8.63 -3.37 14.94
CA ASP A 250 9.35 -4.06 16.02
C ASP A 250 8.39 -4.92 16.86
N ILE A 251 7.25 -4.32 17.19
CA ILE A 251 6.15 -4.90 17.96
C ILE A 251 4.88 -4.88 17.10
N SER A 252 4.15 -5.99 17.15
CA SER A 252 2.80 -6.13 16.59
C SER A 252 1.77 -6.25 17.70
N TYR A 253 0.52 -5.92 17.36
CA TYR A 253 -0.61 -6.07 18.26
C TYR A 253 -1.48 -7.20 17.72
N VAL A 254 -1.72 -8.20 18.56
CA VAL A 254 -2.51 -9.39 18.24
C VAL A 254 -3.71 -9.50 19.18
N THR A 255 -4.70 -10.29 18.82
CA THR A 255 -5.83 -10.58 19.71
C THR A 255 -5.40 -11.53 20.84
N PRO A 256 -6.16 -11.61 21.95
CA PRO A 256 -5.91 -12.61 22.99
C PRO A 256 -5.87 -14.05 22.45
N ARG A 257 -6.76 -14.38 21.50
CA ARG A 257 -6.78 -15.69 20.84
C ARG A 257 -5.47 -15.98 20.12
N GLN A 258 -5.02 -15.07 19.25
CA GLN A 258 -3.73 -15.22 18.58
C GLN A 258 -2.57 -15.35 19.56
N LYS A 259 -2.61 -14.65 20.69
CA LYS A 259 -1.59 -14.77 21.73
C LYS A 259 -1.58 -16.15 22.38
N VAL A 260 -2.74 -16.74 22.65
CA VAL A 260 -2.84 -18.11 23.18
C VAL A 260 -2.36 -19.13 22.14
N LEU A 261 -2.65 -18.91 20.87
CA LEU A 261 -2.23 -19.79 19.78
C LEU A 261 -0.71 -19.73 19.54
N LEU A 262 -0.02 -18.65 19.94
CA LEU A 262 1.44 -18.55 19.90
C LEU A 262 2.05 -19.59 20.85
N GLY A 263 2.58 -20.68 20.28
CA GLY A 263 3.12 -21.83 21.02
C GLY A 263 2.23 -23.08 20.97
N SER A 264 1.08 -23.01 20.31
CA SER A 264 0.25 -24.18 20.00
C SER A 264 0.62 -24.79 18.64
N GLU A 265 0.05 -25.96 18.34
CA GLU A 265 0.15 -26.61 17.02
C GLU A 265 -0.81 -26.01 15.96
N TRP A 266 -1.66 -25.06 16.36
CA TRP A 266 -2.69 -24.49 15.53
C TRP A 266 -2.21 -23.22 14.81
N ASP A 267 -2.78 -22.96 13.63
CA ASP A 267 -2.52 -21.75 12.86
C ASP A 267 -2.98 -20.49 13.66
N LEU A 268 -2.22 -19.39 13.62
CA LEU A 268 -2.50 -18.13 14.33
C LEU A 268 -3.63 -17.30 13.70
N PHE A 269 -4.64 -17.97 13.16
CA PHE A 269 -5.73 -17.35 12.42
C PHE A 269 -6.69 -16.59 13.35
N GLU A 270 -6.95 -15.33 13.01
CA GLU A 270 -7.95 -14.49 13.66
C GLU A 270 -9.05 -14.16 12.65
N PRO A 271 -10.21 -14.81 12.74
CA PRO A 271 -11.29 -14.59 11.78
C PRO A 271 -11.77 -13.15 11.70
N SER A 272 -11.69 -12.42 12.81
CA SER A 272 -12.13 -11.02 12.88
C SER A 272 -11.35 -10.12 11.93
N HIS A 273 -10.11 -10.48 11.58
CA HIS A 273 -9.31 -9.75 10.60
C HIS A 273 -9.86 -9.86 9.17
N LEU A 274 -10.59 -10.93 8.84
CA LEU A 274 -11.12 -11.19 7.50
C LEU A 274 -12.61 -10.88 7.38
N HIS A 275 -13.25 -10.40 8.46
CA HIS A 275 -14.69 -10.24 8.55
C HIS A 275 -15.30 -9.47 7.36
N VAL A 276 -14.66 -8.38 6.92
CA VAL A 276 -15.21 -7.56 5.82
C VAL A 276 -15.21 -8.35 4.53
N ALA A 277 -14.10 -9.02 4.17
CA ALA A 277 -14.04 -9.86 2.99
C ALA A 277 -14.99 -11.06 3.06
N MET A 278 -15.19 -11.61 4.27
CA MET A 278 -16.13 -12.71 4.50
C MET A 278 -17.60 -12.29 4.33
N GLY A 279 -17.91 -10.99 4.43
CA GLY A 279 -19.24 -10.45 4.15
C GLY A 279 -19.61 -10.37 2.66
N TYR A 280 -18.66 -10.60 1.75
CA TYR A 280 -18.94 -10.64 0.31
C TYR A 280 -19.42 -12.02 -0.14
N LYS A 281 -20.13 -12.07 -1.27
CA LYS A 281 -20.47 -13.33 -1.95
C LYS A 281 -19.20 -14.14 -2.26
N ASN A 282 -19.34 -15.47 -2.26
CA ASN A 282 -18.28 -16.43 -2.51
C ASN A 282 -17.07 -16.27 -1.55
N ASN A 283 -17.34 -16.02 -0.27
CA ASN A 283 -16.33 -15.77 0.78
C ASN A 283 -15.45 -16.97 1.15
N LEU A 284 -15.62 -18.14 0.50
CA LEU A 284 -14.89 -19.37 0.80
C LEU A 284 -15.03 -19.88 2.24
N GLY A 285 -16.02 -19.40 3.00
CA GLY A 285 -16.21 -19.81 4.39
C GLY A 285 -16.39 -21.33 4.56
N TYR A 286 -17.02 -21.99 3.59
CA TYR A 286 -17.13 -23.44 3.52
C TYR A 286 -15.80 -24.18 3.41
N LEU A 287 -14.82 -23.61 2.69
CA LEU A 287 -13.48 -24.20 2.61
C LEU A 287 -12.68 -23.96 3.89
N ILE A 288 -12.94 -22.84 4.58
CA ILE A 288 -12.22 -22.44 5.78
C ILE A 288 -12.70 -23.25 7.01
N TYR A 289 -14.03 -23.31 7.21
CA TYR A 289 -14.69 -23.86 8.39
C TYR A 289 -15.41 -25.19 8.15
N GLY A 290 -15.59 -25.59 6.89
CA GLY A 290 -16.36 -26.78 6.53
C GLY A 290 -17.83 -26.47 6.24
N THR A 291 -18.49 -27.41 5.57
CA THR A 291 -19.90 -27.32 5.16
C THR A 291 -20.88 -27.29 6.32
N GLU A 292 -20.53 -27.94 7.43
CA GLU A 292 -21.39 -28.07 8.60
C GLU A 292 -21.30 -26.85 9.52
N ALA A 293 -20.10 -26.36 9.81
CA ALA A 293 -19.90 -25.28 10.76
C ALA A 293 -20.15 -23.88 10.16
N TRP A 294 -19.85 -23.68 8.86
CA TRP A 294 -19.91 -22.35 8.25
C TRP A 294 -21.29 -21.67 8.34
N PRO A 295 -22.43 -22.34 8.03
CA PRO A 295 -23.73 -21.67 8.07
C PRO A 295 -24.06 -21.05 9.43
N ALA A 296 -23.88 -21.80 10.52
CA ALA A 296 -24.16 -21.32 11.88
C ALA A 296 -23.21 -20.18 12.29
N LEU A 297 -21.93 -20.28 11.94
CA LEU A 297 -20.95 -19.22 12.22
C LEU A 297 -21.27 -17.92 11.45
N ALA A 298 -21.61 -18.05 10.17
CA ALA A 298 -21.97 -16.92 9.32
C ALA A 298 -23.23 -16.22 9.82
N GLU A 299 -24.27 -16.98 10.17
CA GLU A 299 -25.50 -16.45 10.77
C GLU A 299 -25.22 -15.69 12.06
N ALA A 300 -24.44 -16.28 12.98
CA ALA A 300 -24.07 -15.65 14.24
C ALA A 300 -23.29 -14.33 14.06
N ALA A 301 -22.57 -14.17 12.95
CA ALA A 301 -21.85 -12.95 12.61
C ALA A 301 -22.62 -11.99 11.69
N GLY A 302 -23.87 -12.31 11.33
CA GLY A 302 -24.67 -11.50 10.40
C GLY A 302 -24.12 -11.48 8.97
N LEU A 303 -23.45 -12.54 8.55
CA LEU A 303 -22.86 -12.70 7.23
C LEU A 303 -23.76 -13.50 6.31
N SER A 304 -23.72 -13.20 5.01
CA SER A 304 -24.45 -13.99 4.01
C SER A 304 -23.80 -15.36 3.80
N VAL A 305 -24.62 -16.41 3.84
CA VAL A 305 -24.24 -17.76 3.44
C VAL A 305 -24.46 -17.90 1.93
N GLY A 306 -23.38 -17.85 1.15
CA GLY A 306 -23.44 -18.14 -0.31
C GLY A 306 -23.61 -19.63 -0.58
N THR A 307 -23.68 -20.05 -1.85
CA THR A 307 -23.53 -21.47 -2.19
C THR A 307 -22.04 -21.81 -2.41
N PRO A 308 -21.60 -23.06 -2.16
CA PRO A 308 -20.21 -23.49 -2.37
C PRO A 308 -19.90 -23.79 -3.85
N ASP A 309 -20.42 -22.98 -4.78
CA ASP A 309 -20.32 -23.20 -6.23
C ASP A 309 -19.30 -22.29 -6.92
N ASP A 310 -18.46 -21.62 -6.13
CA ASP A 310 -17.31 -20.90 -6.64
C ASP A 310 -16.26 -21.87 -7.25
N PRO A 311 -15.42 -21.41 -8.19
CA PRO A 311 -14.44 -22.26 -8.88
C PRO A 311 -13.55 -23.07 -7.93
N LEU A 312 -13.15 -22.49 -6.80
CA LEU A 312 -12.23 -23.14 -5.87
C LEU A 312 -12.94 -24.20 -5.03
N SER A 313 -14.14 -23.91 -4.52
CA SER A 313 -15.00 -24.88 -3.83
C SER A 313 -15.32 -26.07 -4.73
N LEU A 314 -15.69 -25.82 -6.00
CA LEU A 314 -15.97 -26.87 -6.98
C LEU A 314 -14.74 -27.72 -7.28
N TYR A 315 -13.57 -27.09 -7.44
CA TYR A 315 -12.31 -27.81 -7.65
C TYR A 315 -12.04 -28.76 -6.49
N PHE A 316 -12.07 -28.29 -5.25
CA PHE A 316 -11.80 -29.11 -4.09
C PHE A 316 -12.86 -30.20 -3.89
N ARG A 317 -14.15 -29.91 -4.10
CA ARG A 317 -15.23 -30.92 -4.08
C ARG A 317 -14.92 -32.08 -5.03
N ASN A 318 -14.46 -31.77 -6.25
CA ASN A 318 -14.07 -32.77 -7.24
C ASN A 318 -12.79 -33.53 -6.89
N VAL A 319 -11.85 -32.89 -6.19
CA VAL A 319 -10.67 -33.58 -5.65
C VAL A 319 -11.11 -34.57 -4.57
N PHE A 320 -11.91 -34.16 -3.58
CA PHE A 320 -12.35 -35.06 -2.49
C PHE A 320 -13.20 -36.24 -2.97
N ALA A 321 -14.06 -36.02 -3.96
CA ALA A 321 -14.87 -37.09 -4.56
C ALA A 321 -14.02 -38.26 -5.12
N LYS A 322 -12.72 -38.04 -5.38
CA LYS A 322 -11.78 -39.06 -5.87
C LYS A 322 -11.10 -39.87 -4.76
N GLY A 323 -11.68 -39.90 -3.56
CA GLY A 323 -11.18 -40.72 -2.44
C GLY A 323 -10.05 -40.09 -1.63
N TYR A 324 -9.86 -38.78 -1.76
CA TYR A 324 -8.95 -38.04 -0.88
C TYR A 324 -9.64 -37.76 0.46
N PRO A 325 -8.88 -37.74 1.59
CA PRO A 325 -9.46 -37.45 2.89
C PRO A 325 -10.17 -36.09 2.90
N THR A 326 -11.31 -36.03 3.57
CA THR A 326 -12.09 -34.79 3.80
C THR A 326 -11.17 -33.68 4.31
N PRO A 327 -11.35 -32.43 3.85
CA PRO A 327 -10.49 -31.35 4.29
C PRO A 327 -10.55 -31.22 5.80
N ARG A 328 -9.37 -31.22 6.44
CA ARG A 328 -9.20 -30.61 7.76
C ARG A 328 -9.54 -29.13 7.63
N SER A 329 -10.78 -28.82 7.92
CA SER A 329 -11.23 -27.45 8.17
C SER A 329 -10.61 -26.98 9.48
N LEU A 330 -10.67 -25.67 9.72
CA LEU A 330 -10.30 -25.15 11.03
C LEU A 330 -11.13 -25.82 12.12
N CYS A 331 -10.49 -26.18 13.23
CA CYS A 331 -11.16 -26.79 14.36
C CYS A 331 -12.22 -25.83 14.93
N PRO A 332 -13.53 -26.08 14.75
CA PRO A 332 -14.55 -25.10 15.09
C PRO A 332 -14.55 -24.74 16.57
N THR A 333 -14.11 -25.65 17.45
CA THR A 333 -14.01 -25.40 18.90
C THR A 333 -12.90 -24.41 19.28
N ILE A 334 -11.88 -24.25 18.43
CA ILE A 334 -10.80 -23.26 18.61
C ILE A 334 -11.15 -21.93 17.93
N TYR A 335 -11.88 -21.98 16.82
CA TYR A 335 -12.22 -20.80 16.00
C TYR A 335 -13.73 -20.56 15.96
N THR A 336 -14.38 -20.57 17.13
CA THR A 336 -15.85 -20.53 17.31
C THR A 336 -16.49 -19.19 16.97
N GLU A 337 -15.73 -18.08 16.94
CA GLU A 337 -16.32 -16.75 16.81
C GLU A 337 -15.79 -16.04 15.55
N LEU A 338 -16.73 -15.51 14.77
CA LEU A 338 -16.53 -14.65 13.61
C LEU A 338 -16.91 -13.21 13.93
N GLY A 339 -16.22 -12.25 13.32
CA GLY A 339 -16.71 -10.86 13.27
C GLY A 339 -16.71 -10.11 14.61
N LEU A 340 -15.98 -10.60 15.61
CA LEU A 340 -15.84 -9.83 16.84
C LEU A 340 -15.16 -8.51 16.53
N TYR A 341 -15.78 -7.42 16.98
CA TYR A 341 -15.24 -6.09 16.75
C TYR A 341 -13.85 -6.01 17.37
N ILE A 342 -12.80 -5.94 16.53
CA ILE A 342 -11.40 -6.08 16.97
C ILE A 342 -11.03 -5.08 18.06
N LYS A 343 -11.62 -3.87 18.07
CA LYS A 343 -11.31 -2.90 19.14
C LYS A 343 -11.86 -3.32 20.51
N LYS A 344 -12.88 -4.19 20.56
CA LYS A 344 -13.44 -4.78 21.79
C LYS A 344 -12.68 -6.03 22.24
N LEU A 345 -11.98 -6.73 21.34
CA LEU A 345 -11.21 -7.93 21.68
C LEU A 345 -9.99 -7.65 22.58
N GLY A 346 -9.59 -6.38 22.71
CA GLY A 346 -8.32 -6.02 23.32
C GLY A 346 -7.14 -6.26 22.36
N LYS A 347 -5.98 -5.73 22.74
CA LYS A 347 -4.74 -5.84 21.96
C LYS A 347 -3.61 -6.25 22.87
N ILE A 348 -2.96 -7.36 22.54
CA ILE A 348 -1.77 -7.84 23.25
C ILE A 348 -0.55 -7.55 22.39
N GLN A 349 0.49 -6.98 23.00
CA GLN A 349 1.75 -6.77 22.32
C GLN A 349 2.49 -8.09 22.13
N THR A 350 3.09 -8.27 20.95
CA THR A 350 3.98 -9.38 20.66
C THR A 350 5.17 -8.89 19.84
N ASN A 351 6.32 -9.53 20.05
CA ASN A 351 7.49 -9.26 19.25
C ASN A 351 7.26 -9.75 17.82
N THR A 352 7.92 -9.08 16.89
CA THR A 352 8.03 -9.55 15.51
C THR A 352 9.44 -10.04 15.23
N TYR A 353 9.52 -10.99 14.32
CA TYR A 353 10.73 -11.62 13.87
C TYR A 353 10.97 -11.26 12.41
N PHE A 354 12.24 -11.07 12.08
CA PHE A 354 12.66 -10.72 10.73
C PHE A 354 13.52 -11.84 10.16
N TYR A 355 13.14 -12.33 9.00
CA TYR A 355 13.77 -13.45 8.31
C TYR A 355 14.20 -13.06 6.91
N ARG A 356 15.27 -13.70 6.46
CA ARG A 356 15.69 -13.73 5.07
C ARG A 356 15.51 -15.14 4.52
N ASN A 357 14.80 -15.26 3.41
CA ASN A 357 14.72 -16.53 2.68
C ASN A 357 16.10 -16.90 2.11
N THR A 358 16.58 -18.10 2.45
CA THR A 358 17.85 -18.67 1.96
C THR A 358 17.65 -19.51 0.71
N THR A 359 16.42 -19.94 0.46
CA THR A 359 16.04 -20.79 -0.67
C THR A 359 15.33 -19.98 -1.76
N GLY A 360 16.08 -19.58 -2.78
CA GLY A 360 15.57 -18.81 -3.91
C GLY A 360 15.68 -17.29 -3.72
N ASP A 361 14.59 -16.58 -3.96
CA ASP A 361 14.54 -15.12 -3.84
C ASP A 361 14.84 -14.67 -2.41
N LYS A 362 15.85 -13.79 -2.25
CA LYS A 362 16.24 -13.15 -0.97
C LYS A 362 15.20 -12.13 -0.52
N CYS A 363 13.96 -12.56 -0.28
CA CYS A 363 12.90 -11.71 0.20
C CYS A 363 13.00 -11.47 1.72
N SER A 364 12.60 -10.28 2.13
CA SER A 364 12.46 -9.84 3.52
C SER A 364 11.12 -10.29 4.06
N ILE A 365 11.12 -11.17 5.06
CA ILE A 365 9.90 -11.74 5.64
C ILE A 365 9.78 -11.28 7.09
N TRP A 366 8.65 -10.68 7.44
CA TRP A 366 8.32 -10.30 8.82
C TRP A 366 7.20 -11.20 9.34
N SER A 367 7.26 -11.59 10.61
CA SER A 367 6.23 -12.44 11.18
C SER A 367 6.17 -12.32 12.69
N ILE A 368 5.06 -12.76 13.29
CA ILE A 368 4.96 -13.01 14.74
C ILE A 368 5.32 -14.45 15.10
N TYR A 369 5.49 -15.32 14.11
CA TYR A 369 5.96 -16.68 14.31
C TYR A 369 7.46 -16.66 14.57
N ASP A 370 7.89 -17.32 15.65
CA ASP A 370 9.31 -17.64 15.88
C ASP A 370 9.61 -19.00 15.24
N VAL A 371 10.04 -19.00 13.99
CA VAL A 371 10.38 -20.21 13.25
C VAL A 371 11.89 -20.44 13.20
N ASP A 372 12.28 -21.70 13.29
CA ASP A 372 13.64 -22.19 13.07
C ASP A 372 13.59 -23.26 11.98
N VAL A 373 13.81 -22.86 10.73
CA VAL A 373 13.82 -23.75 9.56
C VAL A 373 14.99 -23.41 8.64
N PRO A 374 15.63 -24.40 7.98
CA PRO A 374 16.81 -24.15 7.15
C PRO A 374 16.60 -23.14 6.00
N SER A 375 15.36 -23.02 5.51
CA SER A 375 14.98 -22.10 4.43
C SER A 375 14.87 -20.63 4.87
N LEU A 376 14.95 -20.35 6.17
CA LEU A 376 14.81 -18.99 6.73
C LEU A 376 15.94 -18.69 7.72
N THR A 377 16.73 -17.67 7.43
CA THR A 377 17.70 -17.14 8.39
C THR A 377 17.07 -15.99 9.16
N ARG A 378 16.94 -16.15 10.49
CA ARG A 378 16.53 -15.08 11.40
C ARG A 378 17.63 -14.02 11.49
N LEU A 379 17.25 -12.77 11.29
CA LEU A 379 18.14 -11.62 11.45
C LEU A 379 17.78 -10.87 12.74
N THR A 380 18.79 -10.53 13.54
CA THR A 380 18.65 -9.85 14.84
C THR A 380 19.61 -8.66 14.93
N GLY A 381 19.50 -7.85 15.98
CA GLY A 381 20.35 -6.67 16.22
C GLY A 381 20.29 -5.64 15.10
N THR A 382 21.41 -4.98 14.83
CA THR A 382 21.52 -3.89 13.83
C THR A 382 21.00 -4.27 12.44
N PRO A 383 21.30 -5.46 11.87
CA PRO A 383 20.71 -5.87 10.59
C PRO A 383 19.17 -5.87 10.56
N ARG A 384 18.50 -6.16 11.68
CA ARG A 384 17.03 -6.08 11.80
C ARG A 384 16.56 -4.66 12.03
N GLU A 385 17.23 -3.92 12.92
CA GLU A 385 16.87 -2.53 13.26
C GLU A 385 16.88 -1.64 12.01
N GLN A 386 17.88 -1.82 11.14
CA GLN A 386 17.99 -1.12 9.86
C GLN A 386 16.86 -1.43 8.88
N GLN A 387 16.04 -2.46 9.12
CA GLN A 387 14.92 -2.86 8.27
C GLN A 387 13.57 -2.45 8.86
N LEU A 388 13.54 -1.84 10.05
CA LEU A 388 12.32 -1.29 10.64
C LEU A 388 11.87 -0.06 9.85
N LEU A 389 10.59 0.00 9.50
CA LEU A 389 10.03 1.12 8.74
C LEU A 389 10.14 2.45 9.51
N LYS A 390 10.04 2.39 10.85
CA LYS A 390 10.19 3.58 11.71
C LYS A 390 11.59 4.18 11.56
N GLU A 391 12.63 3.34 11.52
CA GLU A 391 14.01 3.77 11.39
C GLU A 391 14.28 4.33 10.00
N HIS A 392 13.73 3.69 8.95
CA HIS A 392 13.78 4.25 7.60
C HIS A 392 13.07 5.61 7.48
N ILE A 393 11.90 5.78 8.10
CA ILE A 393 11.13 7.04 8.02
C ILE A 393 11.78 8.16 8.83
N SER A 394 12.36 7.83 9.99
CA SER A 394 12.90 8.82 10.93
C SER A 394 14.36 9.14 10.64
N GLY A 395 15.14 8.13 10.28
CA GLY A 395 16.60 8.22 10.09
C GLY A 395 17.04 8.35 8.64
N SER A 396 16.15 8.13 7.66
CA SER A 396 16.49 8.27 6.25
C SER A 396 15.61 9.29 5.54
N LEU A 397 16.23 10.05 4.63
CA LEU A 397 15.48 10.83 3.64
C LEU A 397 14.96 9.98 2.48
N HIS A 398 15.25 8.68 2.50
CA HIS A 398 14.86 7.78 1.44
C HIS A 398 13.36 7.48 1.54
N TYR A 399 12.79 7.28 0.37
CA TYR A 399 11.42 6.85 0.17
C TYR A 399 11.26 5.40 0.64
N ASN A 400 10.08 5.07 1.16
CA ASN A 400 9.79 3.76 1.73
C ASN A 400 8.48 3.20 1.17
N VAL A 401 7.83 2.30 1.89
CA VAL A 401 6.58 1.66 1.49
C VAL A 401 5.37 2.54 1.80
N GLY A 402 4.56 2.81 0.77
CA GLY A 402 3.22 3.37 0.91
C GLY A 402 3.01 4.73 0.25
N PRO A 403 1.75 5.13 0.01
CA PRO A 403 1.41 6.28 -0.83
C PRO A 403 1.93 7.63 -0.32
N LEU A 404 2.21 7.73 0.99
CA LEU A 404 2.71 8.96 1.63
C LEU A 404 4.24 9.06 1.60
N ASP A 405 4.92 8.04 1.08
CA ASP A 405 6.37 7.89 1.19
C ASP A 405 7.05 7.47 -0.12
N PHE A 406 6.37 7.68 -1.25
CA PHE A 406 6.97 7.47 -2.57
C PHE A 406 7.74 8.71 -3.04
N CYS A 407 8.58 8.52 -4.05
CA CYS A 407 9.26 9.62 -4.70
C CYS A 407 8.31 10.64 -5.32
N GLY A 408 8.76 11.89 -5.41
CA GLY A 408 7.93 12.98 -5.92
C GLY A 408 6.85 13.48 -4.97
N VAL A 409 6.65 12.86 -3.80
CA VAL A 409 5.81 13.41 -2.73
C VAL A 409 6.40 14.76 -2.29
N ALA A 410 5.58 15.80 -2.38
CA ALA A 410 5.92 17.16 -1.98
C ALA A 410 6.14 17.24 -0.46
N ARG A 411 6.70 18.34 0.02
CA ARG A 411 6.96 18.52 1.45
C ARG A 411 6.30 19.77 1.99
N VAL A 412 5.72 19.64 3.18
CA VAL A 412 5.20 20.76 3.95
C VAL A 412 6.37 21.39 4.72
N VAL A 413 6.68 22.65 4.44
CA VAL A 413 7.67 23.43 5.20
C VAL A 413 6.96 24.49 6.05
N SER A 414 7.28 24.55 7.34
CA SER A 414 6.73 25.55 8.25
C SER A 414 7.45 26.88 8.09
N SER A 415 6.70 27.96 7.82
CA SER A 415 7.26 29.30 7.90
C SER A 415 7.39 29.78 9.35
N GLN A 416 8.19 30.82 9.58
CA GLN A 416 8.43 31.39 10.92
C GLN A 416 7.17 32.03 11.55
N GLY A 417 6.04 32.10 10.85
CA GLY A 417 4.74 32.53 11.39
C GLY A 417 3.85 31.33 11.74
N LYS A 418 3.16 31.38 12.89
CA LYS A 418 2.14 30.38 13.26
C LYS A 418 1.09 30.31 12.15
N GLY A 419 0.91 29.12 11.55
CA GLY A 419 -0.17 28.81 10.62
C GLY A 419 0.17 28.88 9.13
N ASN A 420 1.31 29.44 8.74
CA ASN A 420 1.69 29.54 7.33
C ASN A 420 2.61 28.38 6.93
N HIS A 421 2.03 27.38 6.28
CA HIS A 421 2.76 26.27 5.65
C HIS A 421 2.98 26.58 4.17
N LYS A 422 4.19 26.30 3.66
CA LYS A 422 4.47 26.32 2.22
C LYS A 422 4.68 24.90 1.72
N ILE A 423 4.34 24.66 0.46
CA ILE A 423 4.57 23.37 -0.20
C ILE A 423 5.83 23.49 -1.04
N MET A 424 6.78 22.61 -0.76
CA MET A 424 8.01 22.44 -1.52
C MET A 424 7.83 21.25 -2.46
N VAL A 425 7.70 21.52 -3.75
CA VAL A 425 7.32 20.51 -4.75
C VAL A 425 8.50 19.61 -5.12
N CYS A 426 9.74 20.11 -5.02
CA CYS A 426 10.98 19.34 -5.16
C CYS A 426 12.09 19.88 -4.24
N GLU A 427 13.25 19.22 -4.14
CA GLU A 427 14.24 19.60 -3.11
C GLU A 427 14.80 21.02 -3.20
N LEU A 428 14.93 21.56 -4.41
CA LEU A 428 15.43 22.92 -4.68
C LEU A 428 14.34 23.78 -5.33
N ASP A 429 13.11 23.74 -4.81
CA ASP A 429 12.01 24.55 -5.33
C ASP A 429 12.37 26.05 -5.33
N PRO A 430 12.57 26.68 -6.50
CA PRO A 430 13.11 28.05 -6.60
C PRO A 430 12.12 29.12 -6.15
N ARG A 431 10.85 28.76 -5.91
CA ARG A 431 9.84 29.67 -5.38
C ARG A 431 9.97 29.85 -3.86
N LEU A 432 10.79 29.01 -3.21
CA LEU A 432 11.03 29.07 -1.78
C LEU A 432 12.36 29.78 -1.48
N PRO A 433 12.42 30.60 -0.42
CA PRO A 433 13.67 31.19 0.03
C PRO A 433 14.75 30.14 0.34
N ASP A 434 16.00 30.43 0.02
CA ASP A 434 17.18 29.57 0.23
C ASP A 434 17.26 29.00 1.66
N PHE A 435 16.77 29.73 2.65
CA PHE A 435 16.67 29.26 4.04
C PHE A 435 16.02 27.88 4.18
N TYR A 436 14.96 27.58 3.41
CA TYR A 436 14.28 26.29 3.48
C TYR A 436 15.11 25.17 2.85
N VAL A 437 15.83 25.49 1.79
CA VAL A 437 16.77 24.61 1.11
C VAL A 437 17.97 24.30 2.03
N ASP A 438 18.62 25.34 2.57
CA ASP A 438 19.76 25.21 3.47
C ASP A 438 19.42 24.41 4.73
N ARG A 439 18.25 24.65 5.31
CA ARG A 439 17.76 23.90 6.48
C ARG A 439 17.57 22.42 6.14
N ARG A 440 17.15 22.10 4.91
CA ARG A 440 16.99 20.72 4.45
C ARG A 440 18.35 20.05 4.26
N GLU A 441 19.29 20.70 3.57
CA GLU A 441 20.65 20.18 3.42
C GLU A 441 21.31 19.95 4.78
N THR A 442 21.15 20.90 5.70
CA THR A 442 21.63 20.75 7.08
C THR A 442 21.00 19.52 7.75
N SER A 443 19.67 19.35 7.62
CA SER A 443 18.97 18.19 8.18
C SER A 443 19.46 16.86 7.56
N ARG A 444 19.75 16.84 6.25
CA ARG A 444 20.34 15.69 5.55
C ARG A 444 21.71 15.33 6.09
N VAL A 445 22.57 16.35 6.22
CA VAL A 445 23.93 16.18 6.75
C VAL A 445 23.86 15.68 8.20
N MET A 446 23.00 16.25 9.05
CA MET A 446 22.79 15.76 10.42
C MET A 446 22.32 14.30 10.46
N MET A 447 21.38 13.91 9.60
CA MET A 447 20.90 12.52 9.52
C MET A 447 22.01 11.55 9.07
N THR A 448 22.90 12.00 8.18
CA THR A 448 23.99 11.16 7.64
C THR A 448 25.12 10.94 8.64
N LEU A 449 25.36 11.91 9.54
CA LEU A 449 26.44 11.85 10.51
C LEU A 449 26.17 10.93 11.71
N GLY A 450 24.95 10.40 11.85
CA GLY A 450 24.55 9.59 13.01
C GLY A 450 24.49 10.40 14.30
N THR A 451 24.01 9.78 15.39
CA THR A 451 23.85 10.45 16.69
C THR A 451 25.16 10.74 17.43
N ASP A 452 26.25 10.07 17.05
CA ASP A 452 27.51 10.10 17.81
C ASP A 452 28.49 11.18 17.32
N THR A 453 28.19 11.84 16.21
CA THR A 453 29.09 12.82 15.58
C THR A 453 28.63 14.24 15.92
N THR A 454 29.44 14.98 16.69
CA THR A 454 29.12 16.38 17.02
C THR A 454 29.31 17.28 15.80
N LEU A 455 28.42 18.27 15.64
CA LEU A 455 28.43 19.29 14.58
C LEU A 455 29.81 19.98 14.39
N ASN A 456 30.59 20.06 15.47
CA ASN A 456 31.91 20.68 15.50
C ASN A 456 33.01 19.84 14.83
N SER A 457 32.77 18.55 14.61
CA SER A 457 33.70 17.65 13.92
C SER A 457 33.60 17.73 12.39
N LEU A 458 32.61 18.46 11.85
CA LEU A 458 32.50 18.69 10.42
C LEU A 458 33.57 19.67 9.93
N PRO A 459 34.14 19.45 8.72
CA PRO A 459 34.97 20.45 8.04
C PRO A 459 34.26 21.80 7.99
N VAL A 460 34.98 22.90 8.20
CA VAL A 460 34.42 24.26 8.24
C VAL A 460 33.57 24.58 7.00
N SER A 461 33.91 24.02 5.83
CA SER A 461 33.14 24.17 4.58
C SER A 461 31.76 23.51 4.59
N LYS A 462 31.51 22.58 5.51
CA LYS A 462 30.24 21.85 5.69
C LYS A 462 29.49 22.27 6.95
N GLN A 463 30.08 23.12 7.78
CA GLN A 463 29.38 23.66 8.94
C GLN A 463 28.36 24.70 8.45
N PRO A 464 27.07 24.59 8.85
CA PRO A 464 26.09 25.59 8.47
C PRO A 464 26.53 26.95 9.01
N THR A 465 26.82 27.90 8.12
CA THR A 465 27.20 29.26 8.51
C THR A 465 26.09 29.85 9.36
N LYS A 466 26.37 30.04 10.66
CA LYS A 466 25.51 30.83 11.54
C LYS A 466 25.48 32.26 11.01
N ARG A 467 24.59 32.56 10.05
CA ARG A 467 24.23 33.93 9.70
C ARG A 467 23.47 34.50 10.90
N ARG A 468 24.22 35.07 11.83
CA ARG A 468 23.71 35.94 12.89
C ARG A 468 23.05 37.12 12.18
N ARG A 469 21.72 37.12 12.05
CA ARG A 469 20.98 38.31 11.64
C ARG A 469 21.02 39.28 12.82
N SER A 470 22.04 40.13 12.87
CA SER A 470 21.91 41.43 13.54
C SER A 470 20.98 42.26 12.68
N ILE A 471 19.69 42.25 13.00
CA ILE A 471 18.76 43.26 12.50
C ILE A 471 19.11 44.52 13.29
N ASN A 472 19.96 45.37 12.71
CA ASN A 472 20.10 46.74 13.17
C ASN A 472 18.83 47.48 12.74
N MET A 473 17.89 47.61 13.68
CA MET A 473 16.84 48.62 13.61
C MET A 473 17.40 49.90 14.23
N HIS A 474 18.05 50.72 13.41
CA HIS A 474 18.18 52.15 13.65
C HIS A 474 18.20 52.83 12.29
N ASP A 475 17.09 53.48 11.97
CA ASP A 475 17.10 54.82 11.38
C ASP A 475 15.78 55.49 11.77
N GLU A 476 15.92 56.52 12.60
CA GLU A 476 14.94 57.56 12.87
C GLU A 476 15.09 58.63 11.80
N ASP A 477 13.99 59.13 11.23
CA ASP A 477 13.74 60.57 10.99
C ASP A 477 12.32 60.76 10.40
N THR A 478 11.36 61.24 11.21
CA THR A 478 10.85 62.63 11.36
C THR A 478 9.88 63.11 10.26
N GLY A 479 8.62 63.34 10.64
CA GLY A 479 7.60 64.04 9.84
C GLY A 479 6.19 63.94 10.43
N PRO A 480 5.31 64.97 10.32
CA PRO A 480 4.65 65.54 11.50
C PRO A 480 3.20 65.10 11.80
N VAL A 481 2.84 65.42 13.04
CA VAL A 481 1.58 65.24 13.77
C VAL A 481 0.38 65.93 13.12
N ILE A 482 -0.74 65.20 12.98
CA ILE A 482 -2.09 65.79 12.95
C ILE A 482 -2.99 65.03 13.93
N SER A 483 -3.60 65.78 14.83
CA SER A 483 -4.58 65.34 15.83
C SER A 483 -5.98 65.17 15.25
N SER A 484 -6.77 64.20 15.74
CA SER A 484 -8.05 64.48 16.40
C SER A 484 -8.88 63.22 16.79
N SER A 485 -9.45 63.33 18.00
CA SER A 485 -10.75 62.85 18.51
C SER A 485 -11.16 61.36 18.52
N LYS A 486 -11.16 60.83 19.76
CA LYS A 486 -12.32 60.28 20.53
C LYS A 486 -13.22 59.17 19.90
N LEU A 487 -13.08 57.98 20.50
CA LEU A 487 -14.05 56.90 20.86
C LEU A 487 -15.50 57.37 21.20
N PRO A 488 -16.53 56.48 21.39
CA PRO A 488 -16.47 55.02 21.67
C PRO A 488 -17.56 54.14 21.01
N SER A 489 -17.41 52.81 21.06
CA SER A 489 -18.34 51.93 21.81
C SER A 489 -18.07 50.44 21.57
N ALA A 490 -18.20 49.69 22.68
CA ALA A 490 -17.98 48.27 22.80
C ALA A 490 -19.17 47.45 22.30
N VAL A 491 -18.91 46.35 21.59
CA VAL A 491 -19.89 45.27 21.40
C VAL A 491 -19.32 43.99 21.99
N LYS A 492 -19.89 43.59 23.13
CA LYS A 492 -19.70 42.28 23.76
C LYS A 492 -20.27 41.19 22.83
N ARG A 493 -19.42 40.26 22.38
CA ARG A 493 -19.86 39.06 21.67
C ARG A 493 -20.19 37.95 22.68
N THR A 494 -21.47 37.66 22.82
CA THR A 494 -22.03 36.58 23.63
C THR A 494 -21.74 35.21 23.01
N LYS A 495 -21.25 34.28 23.83
CA LYS A 495 -21.14 32.84 23.53
C LYS A 495 -22.53 32.23 23.39
N ARG A 496 -22.83 31.62 22.24
CA ARG A 496 -23.91 30.61 22.12
C ARG A 496 -23.30 29.22 22.05
N LYS A 497 -23.65 28.39 23.04
CA LYS A 497 -23.54 26.93 23.00
C LYS A 497 -24.67 26.43 22.10
N GLY A 498 -24.33 25.75 21.01
CA GLY A 498 -25.25 24.93 20.23
C GLY A 498 -24.94 23.47 20.53
N ALA A 499 -25.95 22.74 20.99
CA ALA A 499 -25.92 21.31 21.21
C ALA A 499 -26.11 20.62 19.86
N ASP A 500 -25.20 19.70 19.50
CA ASP A 500 -25.41 18.80 18.37
C ASP A 500 -26.26 17.62 18.85
N ALA A 501 -27.47 17.54 18.29
CA ALA A 501 -28.37 16.43 18.41
C ALA A 501 -27.84 15.24 17.60
N LEU A 502 -27.79 14.09 18.26
CA LEU A 502 -27.64 12.77 17.64
C LEU A 502 -28.87 12.53 16.74
N LEU A 503 -28.66 12.46 15.43
CA LEU A 503 -29.63 11.87 14.51
C LEU A 503 -29.30 10.39 14.37
N LEU A 504 -30.13 9.56 14.99
CA LEU A 504 -30.32 8.16 14.64
C LEU A 504 -31.06 8.14 13.30
N ALA A 505 -30.44 7.55 12.28
CA ALA A 505 -31.12 7.21 11.03
C ALA A 505 -31.65 5.78 11.18
N ASP A 506 -32.98 5.66 11.21
CA ASP A 506 -33.69 4.41 11.05
C ASP A 506 -33.52 3.86 9.64
N ALA A 507 -33.53 2.53 9.59
CA ALA A 507 -33.43 1.71 8.41
C ALA A 507 -34.71 1.77 7.58
N GLU A 508 -34.57 1.96 6.26
CA GLU A 508 -35.36 1.29 5.21
C GLU A 508 -34.94 1.80 3.81
N GLY A 509 -34.80 0.87 2.85
CA GLY A 509 -35.08 1.12 1.42
C GLY A 509 -33.95 1.62 0.51
N ASP A 510 -33.53 0.71 -0.39
CA ASP A 510 -33.15 0.95 -1.79
C ASP A 510 -31.91 1.81 -2.14
N LEU A 511 -30.80 1.08 -2.34
CA LEU A 511 -29.62 1.53 -3.07
C LEU A 511 -29.93 1.62 -4.58
N VAL A 512 -30.41 2.79 -5.01
CA VAL A 512 -30.21 3.26 -6.39
C VAL A 512 -28.78 3.73 -6.50
N VAL A 513 -27.98 3.00 -7.27
CA VAL A 513 -26.62 3.39 -7.68
C VAL A 513 -26.76 4.59 -8.61
N GLN A 514 -26.50 5.79 -8.10
CA GLN A 514 -26.13 6.94 -8.92
C GLN A 514 -24.60 7.07 -8.92
N GLU A 515 -24.07 7.01 -10.13
CA GLU A 515 -22.66 7.15 -10.50
C GLU A 515 -22.05 8.44 -9.95
N LEU A 516 -20.82 8.33 -9.42
CA LEU A 516 -19.90 9.44 -9.21
C LEU A 516 -18.63 9.20 -10.01
#